data_AF-A0A920BR39-F1
#
_entry.id   AF-A0A920BR39-F1
#
_cell.length_a   1.000
_cell.length_b   1.000
_cell.length_c   1.000
_cell.angle_alpha   90.00
_cell.angle_beta   90.00
_cell.angle_gamma   90.00
#
_symmetry.space_group_name_H-M   'P 1'
#
loop_
_entity.id
_entity.type
_entity.pdbx_description
1 polymer ?
#
loop_
_entity_poly.entity_id
_entity_poly.type
_entity_poly.pdbx_seq_one_letter_code
_entity_poly.pdbx_strand_id
1 'polypeptide(L)'
;MPSLPRERRCSSWPGCRARPAPAASQRRIAAETARLDGLAQLPQQTAASLREQGVFSRLWVDTLENLVGVVEALGSGVFRGAVTDAEQRLRGKGNIFQLNDTADLFVAAGYTDLRTVIDGQRWQRLIEFWATRHVFTHNDGLVDDKFLNKVPSSTTRVGQRLTITEEHCRQAITDTDALCRALGALITP
;
A
#
# COMPACT_ATOMS: atom_id res chain seq x y z
N MET A 1 -35.19 29.50 16.96
CA MET A 1 -34.12 28.49 16.84
C MET A 1 -34.03 28.05 15.39
N PRO A 2 -33.02 28.46 14.61
CA PRO A 2 -32.81 27.92 13.27
C PRO A 2 -31.90 26.69 13.36
N SER A 3 -32.46 25.55 13.01
CA SER A 3 -31.78 24.28 12.81
C SER A 3 -30.78 24.36 11.65
N LEU A 4 -29.51 24.06 11.92
CA LEU A 4 -28.43 23.97 10.94
C LEU A 4 -28.70 22.82 9.95
N PRO A 5 -28.47 22.99 8.63
CA PRO A 5 -28.60 21.91 7.68
C PRO A 5 -27.37 20.99 7.71
N ARG A 6 -27.65 19.68 7.84
CA ARG A 6 -26.74 18.54 7.69
C ARG A 6 -25.80 18.68 6.48
N GLU A 7 -24.53 18.37 6.72
CA GLU A 7 -23.46 18.25 5.73
C GLU A 7 -23.90 17.44 4.51
N ARG A 8 -23.78 18.06 3.33
CA ARG A 8 -24.09 17.46 2.04
C ARG A 8 -22.91 16.61 1.57
N ARG A 9 -23.16 15.31 1.39
CA ARG A 9 -22.34 14.41 0.59
C ARG A 9 -22.17 14.98 -0.83
N CYS A 10 -20.95 15.38 -1.19
CA CYS A 10 -20.57 15.66 -2.57
C CYS A 10 -20.73 14.38 -3.41
N SER A 11 -21.86 14.25 -4.13
CA SER A 11 -22.11 13.08 -4.98
C SER A 11 -22.78 13.39 -6.32
N SER A 12 -22.78 14.65 -6.79
CA SER A 12 -23.35 14.95 -8.12
C SER A 12 -22.94 16.33 -8.68
N TRP A 13 -21.67 16.54 -8.99
CA TRP A 13 -21.25 17.69 -9.82
C TRP A 13 -20.92 17.24 -11.25
N PRO A 14 -21.58 17.80 -12.30
CA PRO A 14 -21.37 17.42 -13.69
C PRO A 14 -20.05 18.03 -14.18
N GLY A 15 -18.95 17.39 -13.79
CA GLY A 15 -17.57 17.87 -13.97
C GLY A 15 -16.57 17.09 -13.11
N CYS A 16 -17.05 16.44 -12.05
CA CYS A 16 -16.27 15.45 -11.29
C CYS A 16 -16.17 14.13 -12.06
N ARG A 17 -15.43 14.11 -13.17
CA ARG A 17 -14.92 12.83 -13.68
C ARG A 17 -14.06 12.21 -12.58
N ALA A 18 -14.36 10.98 -12.18
CA ALA A 18 -13.47 10.19 -11.35
C ALA A 18 -12.08 10.24 -12.00
N ARG A 19 -11.06 10.68 -11.23
CA ARG A 19 -9.71 10.80 -11.78
C ARG A 19 -9.20 9.40 -12.16
N PRO A 20 -8.39 9.27 -13.22
CA PRO A 20 -7.81 7.98 -13.60
C PRO A 20 -7.09 7.37 -12.39
N ALA A 21 -7.34 6.10 -12.12
CA ALA A 21 -6.78 5.39 -10.97
C ALA A 21 -5.25 5.58 -10.83
N PRO A 22 -4.44 5.56 -11.92
CA PRO A 22 -2.99 5.79 -11.82
C PRO A 22 -2.60 7.19 -11.33
N ALA A 23 -3.30 8.25 -11.74
CA ALA A 23 -3.00 9.61 -11.29
C ALA A 23 -3.47 9.86 -9.84
N ALA A 24 -4.42 9.07 -9.35
CA ALA A 24 -4.82 9.10 -7.95
C ALA A 24 -3.81 8.36 -7.06
N SER A 25 -3.33 7.19 -7.47
CA SER A 25 -2.32 6.42 -6.71
C SER A 25 -1.01 7.19 -6.56
N GLN A 26 -0.48 7.76 -7.65
CA GLN A 26 0.76 8.56 -7.62
C GLN A 26 0.70 9.72 -6.64
N ARG A 27 -0.44 10.42 -6.55
CA ARG A 27 -0.60 11.53 -5.60
C ARG A 27 -0.69 11.05 -4.15
N ARG A 28 -1.25 9.87 -3.90
CA ARG A 28 -1.25 9.27 -2.56
C ARG A 28 0.17 8.87 -2.15
N ILE A 29 0.96 8.28 -3.06
CA ILE A 29 2.38 7.98 -2.81
C ILE A 29 3.17 9.26 -2.53
N ALA A 30 2.99 10.30 -3.35
CA ALA A 30 3.65 11.59 -3.13
C ALA A 30 3.29 12.23 -1.77
N ALA A 31 2.05 12.04 -1.30
CA ALA A 31 1.64 12.51 0.02
C ALA A 31 2.36 11.77 1.16
N GLU A 32 2.63 10.47 1.01
CA GLU A 32 3.43 9.72 1.99
C GLU A 32 4.90 10.17 1.98
N THR A 33 5.49 10.45 0.81
CA THR A 33 6.84 11.05 0.72
C THR A 33 6.89 12.39 1.43
N ALA A 34 5.94 13.29 1.14
CA ALA A 34 5.87 14.61 1.75
C ALA A 34 5.68 14.55 3.28
N ARG A 35 4.93 13.56 3.77
CA ARG A 35 4.78 13.32 5.21
C ARG A 35 6.13 13.01 5.86
N LEU A 36 6.91 12.09 5.29
CA LEU A 36 8.23 11.74 5.81
C LEU A 36 9.21 12.93 5.70
N ASP A 37 9.16 13.70 4.60
CA ASP A 37 9.99 14.89 4.44
C ASP A 37 9.67 15.94 5.51
N GLY A 38 8.39 16.15 5.83
CA GLY A 38 7.98 17.03 6.90
C GLY A 38 8.50 16.60 8.27
N LEU A 39 8.56 15.29 8.55
CA LEU A 39 9.16 14.77 9.78
C LEU A 39 10.66 15.02 9.86
N ALA A 40 11.37 14.86 8.74
CA ALA A 40 12.81 15.08 8.65
C ALA A 40 13.21 16.55 8.88
N GLN A 41 12.28 17.49 8.63
CA GLN A 41 12.50 18.93 8.81
C GLN A 41 12.19 19.43 10.23
N LEU A 42 11.71 18.57 11.13
CA LEU A 42 11.38 18.99 12.49
C LEU A 42 12.63 19.42 13.28
N PRO A 43 12.53 20.44 14.14
CA PRO A 43 13.59 20.78 15.09
C PRO A 43 13.96 19.56 15.95
N GLN A 44 15.26 19.36 16.22
CA GLN A 44 15.76 18.16 16.90
C GLN A 44 15.06 17.88 18.24
N GLN A 45 14.81 18.92 19.05
CA GLN A 45 14.13 18.77 20.35
C GLN A 45 12.68 18.31 20.18
N THR A 46 11.95 18.90 19.22
CA THR A 46 10.59 18.48 18.88
C THR A 46 10.56 17.05 18.37
N ALA A 47 11.50 16.69 17.48
CA ALA A 47 11.61 15.34 16.94
C ALA A 47 11.92 14.31 18.03
N ALA A 48 12.82 14.62 18.97
CA ALA A 48 13.14 13.77 20.11
C ALA A 48 11.91 13.51 20.98
N SER A 49 11.20 14.58 21.38
CA SER A 49 9.99 14.46 22.19
C SER A 49 8.88 13.65 21.50
N LEU A 50 8.68 13.83 20.20
CA LEU A 50 7.70 13.06 19.43
C LEU A 50 8.09 11.59 19.26
N ARG A 51 9.39 11.27 19.19
CA ARG A 51 9.87 9.88 19.19
C ARG A 51 9.62 9.19 20.52
N GLU A 52 9.88 9.87 21.64
CA GLU A 52 9.58 9.35 22.98
C GLU A 52 8.08 9.07 23.16
N GLN A 53 7.23 9.90 22.56
CA GLN A 53 5.77 9.71 22.53
C GLN A 53 5.29 8.62 21.54
N GLY A 54 6.21 7.97 20.82
CA GLY A 54 5.89 6.91 19.85
C GLY A 54 5.22 7.41 18.56
N VAL A 55 5.19 8.72 18.32
CA VAL A 55 4.51 9.33 17.16
C VAL A 55 5.16 8.88 15.84
N PHE A 56 6.50 8.81 15.80
CA PHE A 56 7.23 8.35 14.61
C PHE A 56 6.90 6.89 14.28
N SER A 57 6.91 6.00 15.27
CA SER A 57 6.58 4.58 15.07
C SER A 57 5.17 4.39 14.54
N ARG A 58 4.18 5.12 15.09
CA ARG A 58 2.81 5.08 14.59
C ARG A 58 2.72 5.60 13.14
N LEU A 59 3.34 6.74 12.85
CA LEU A 59 3.34 7.32 11.51
C LEU A 59 3.98 6.40 10.46
N TRP A 60 5.05 5.71 10.82
CA TRP A 60 5.68 4.74 9.93
C TRP A 60 4.77 3.54 9.64
N VAL A 61 4.10 2.99 10.66
CA VAL A 61 3.07 1.94 10.48
C VAL A 61 1.93 2.44 9.59
N ASP A 62 1.41 3.64 9.85
CA ASP A 62 0.33 4.23 9.05
C ASP A 62 0.75 4.40 7.58
N THR A 63 1.99 4.81 7.32
CA THR A 63 2.54 4.90 5.95
C THR A 63 2.56 3.53 5.28
N LEU A 64 3.01 2.48 5.98
CA LEU A 64 2.98 1.11 5.45
C LEU A 64 1.54 0.68 5.09
N GLU A 65 0.57 0.90 5.97
CA GLU A 65 -0.84 0.55 5.71
C GLU A 65 -1.43 1.33 4.54
N ASN A 66 -1.14 2.63 4.46
CA ASN A 66 -1.63 3.49 3.40
C ASN A 66 -1.11 3.07 2.02
N LEU A 67 0.17 2.69 1.92
CA LEU A 67 0.78 2.23 0.66
C LEU A 67 0.14 0.92 0.16
N VAL A 68 -0.12 -0.04 1.05
CA VAL A 68 -0.88 -1.26 0.69
C VAL A 68 -2.26 -0.89 0.14
N GLY A 69 -2.98 0.00 0.83
CA GLY A 69 -4.29 0.48 0.36
C GLY A 69 -4.24 1.31 -0.92
N VAL A 70 -3.08 1.85 -1.33
CA VAL A 70 -2.90 2.46 -2.66
C VAL A 70 -2.85 1.38 -3.74
N VAL A 71 -2.04 0.34 -3.52
CA VAL A 71 -1.89 -0.76 -4.48
C VAL A 71 -3.17 -1.55 -4.63
N GLU A 72 -3.85 -1.88 -3.53
CA GLU A 72 -5.13 -2.59 -3.57
C GLU A 72 -6.17 -1.81 -4.40
N ALA A 73 -6.33 -0.51 -4.12
CA ALA A 73 -7.29 0.33 -4.86
C ALA A 73 -6.94 0.46 -6.34
N LEU A 74 -5.66 0.66 -6.67
CA LEU A 74 -5.20 0.76 -8.06
C LEU A 74 -5.37 -0.57 -8.80
N GLY A 75 -4.85 -1.67 -8.25
CA GLY A 75 -4.93 -2.99 -8.87
C GLY A 75 -6.37 -3.41 -9.13
N SER A 76 -7.27 -3.12 -8.17
CA SER A 76 -8.70 -3.36 -8.32
C SER A 76 -9.33 -2.53 -9.44
N GLY A 77 -8.97 -1.24 -9.54
CA GLY A 77 -9.46 -0.36 -10.59
C GLY A 77 -8.93 -0.73 -11.98
N VAL A 78 -7.63 -1.06 -12.07
CA VAL A 78 -6.97 -1.52 -13.30
C VAL A 78 -7.60 -2.82 -13.79
N PHE A 79 -7.73 -3.82 -12.91
CA PHE A 79 -8.24 -5.13 -13.31
C PHE A 79 -9.68 -5.03 -13.82
N ARG A 80 -10.56 -4.29 -13.13
CA ARG A 80 -11.93 -4.05 -13.59
C ARG A 80 -12.01 -3.23 -14.87
N GLY A 81 -11.06 -2.33 -15.10
CA GLY A 81 -11.01 -1.54 -16.32
C GLY A 81 -10.48 -2.30 -17.54
N ALA A 82 -9.59 -3.27 -17.31
CA ALA A 82 -8.90 -3.99 -18.37
C ALA A 82 -9.57 -5.33 -18.74
N VAL A 83 -10.19 -6.01 -17.78
CA VAL A 83 -10.71 -7.38 -17.95
C VAL A 83 -12.24 -7.39 -18.11
N THR A 84 -12.73 -7.82 -19.26
CA THR A 84 -14.17 -7.81 -19.63
C THR A 84 -15.07 -8.60 -18.68
N ASP A 85 -14.59 -9.73 -18.14
CA ASP A 85 -15.30 -10.60 -17.20
C ASP A 85 -14.81 -10.44 -15.75
N ALA A 86 -14.23 -9.28 -15.41
CA ALA A 86 -13.61 -9.03 -14.10
C ALA A 86 -14.52 -9.43 -12.94
N GLU A 87 -15.76 -8.96 -12.87
CA GLU A 87 -16.68 -9.25 -11.77
C GLU A 87 -16.93 -10.76 -11.57
N GLN A 88 -16.96 -11.54 -12.66
CA GLN A 88 -17.09 -12.99 -12.56
C GLN A 88 -15.82 -13.63 -11.98
N ARG A 89 -14.64 -13.13 -12.37
CA ARG A 89 -13.34 -13.61 -11.87
C ARG A 89 -13.04 -13.21 -10.43
N LEU A 90 -13.61 -12.10 -9.95
CA LEU A 90 -13.47 -11.64 -8.57
C LEU A 90 -14.53 -12.25 -7.63
N ARG A 91 -15.67 -12.72 -8.17
CA ARG A 91 -16.78 -13.24 -7.36
C ARG A 91 -16.34 -14.39 -6.45
N GLY A 92 -16.66 -14.26 -5.16
CA GLY A 92 -16.38 -15.28 -4.15
C GLY A 92 -14.92 -15.38 -3.74
N LYS A 93 -14.02 -14.60 -4.36
CA LYS A 93 -12.64 -14.48 -3.89
C LYS A 93 -12.60 -13.37 -2.82
N GLY A 94 -11.96 -13.63 -1.69
CA GLY A 94 -11.85 -12.71 -0.54
C GLY A 94 -10.97 -11.49 -0.85
N ASN A 95 -10.09 -11.09 0.08
CA ASN A 95 -9.11 -10.05 -0.22
C ASN A 95 -8.02 -10.56 -1.18
N ILE A 96 -8.33 -10.54 -2.48
CA ILE A 96 -7.45 -10.97 -3.59
C ILE A 96 -6.42 -9.95 -4.01
N PHE A 97 -6.42 -8.76 -3.39
CA PHE A 97 -5.43 -7.74 -3.65
C PHE A 97 -4.24 -7.82 -2.69
N GLN A 98 -3.99 -9.03 -2.16
CA GLN A 98 -2.67 -9.39 -1.67
C GLN A 98 -1.68 -9.43 -2.85
N LEU A 99 -0.40 -9.17 -2.56
CA LEU A 99 0.61 -8.92 -3.59
C LEU A 99 0.73 -10.05 -4.65
N ASN A 100 0.92 -11.30 -4.22
CA ASN A 100 1.05 -12.44 -5.14
C ASN A 100 -0.28 -12.78 -5.83
N ASP A 101 -1.38 -12.76 -5.09
CA ASP A 101 -2.71 -13.03 -5.63
C ASP A 101 -3.08 -12.04 -6.73
N THR A 102 -2.65 -10.77 -6.59
CA THR A 102 -2.82 -9.73 -7.61
C THR A 102 -2.05 -10.09 -8.88
N ALA A 103 -0.77 -10.46 -8.77
CA ALA A 103 0.04 -10.85 -9.93
C ALA A 103 -0.56 -12.06 -10.65
N ASP A 104 -0.93 -13.10 -9.90
CA ASP A 104 -1.54 -14.31 -10.46
C ASP A 104 -2.88 -14.02 -11.14
N LEU A 105 -3.66 -13.07 -10.59
CA LEU A 105 -4.92 -12.63 -11.19
C LEU A 105 -4.71 -11.98 -12.57
N PHE A 106 -3.70 -11.12 -12.71
CA PHE A 106 -3.36 -10.50 -14.00
C PHE A 106 -2.82 -11.52 -15.02
N VAL A 107 -1.93 -12.42 -14.59
CA VAL A 107 -1.42 -13.50 -15.45
C VAL A 107 -2.54 -14.40 -15.94
N ALA A 108 -3.47 -14.80 -15.07
CA ALA A 108 -4.63 -15.61 -15.45
C ALA A 108 -5.60 -14.88 -16.41
N ALA A 109 -5.54 -13.55 -16.48
CA ALA A 109 -6.27 -12.73 -17.44
C ALA A 109 -5.50 -12.45 -18.73
N GLY A 110 -4.30 -13.02 -18.90
CA GLY A 110 -3.47 -12.89 -20.11
C GLY A 110 -2.57 -11.66 -20.13
N TYR A 111 -2.41 -10.97 -19.00
CA TYR A 111 -1.51 -9.82 -18.90
C TYR A 111 -0.10 -10.25 -18.51
N THR A 112 0.87 -9.37 -18.81
CA THR A 112 2.26 -9.53 -18.39
C THR A 112 2.36 -9.72 -16.88
N ASP A 113 3.24 -10.63 -16.47
CA ASP A 113 3.50 -10.87 -15.06
C ASP A 113 4.19 -9.66 -14.41
N LEU A 114 3.52 -9.03 -13.45
CA LEU A 114 4.06 -7.89 -12.71
C LEU A 114 5.40 -8.21 -12.03
N ARG A 115 5.61 -9.47 -11.62
CA ARG A 115 6.85 -9.96 -11.00
C ARG A 115 8.06 -9.81 -11.92
N THR A 116 7.86 -9.95 -13.22
CA THR A 116 8.93 -9.79 -14.21
C THR A 116 9.14 -8.34 -14.62
N VAL A 117 8.10 -7.51 -14.52
CA VAL A 117 8.15 -6.09 -14.91
C VAL A 117 8.95 -5.26 -13.91
N ILE A 118 8.71 -5.46 -12.60
CA ILE A 118 9.32 -4.62 -11.56
C ILE A 118 10.59 -5.21 -10.94
N ASP A 119 11.13 -6.28 -11.53
CA ASP A 119 12.26 -7.09 -11.07
C ASP A 119 12.05 -7.90 -9.78
N GLY A 120 12.73 -9.06 -9.69
CA GLY A 120 12.53 -10.03 -8.61
C GLY A 120 13.03 -9.54 -7.25
N GLN A 121 14.06 -8.70 -7.21
CA GLN A 121 14.59 -8.18 -5.94
C GLN A 121 13.61 -7.18 -5.32
N ARG A 122 13.03 -6.30 -6.16
CA ARG A 122 11.97 -5.39 -5.73
C ARG A 122 10.71 -6.15 -5.33
N TRP A 123 10.33 -7.17 -6.08
CA TRP A 123 9.19 -8.02 -5.71
C TRP A 123 9.39 -8.66 -4.33
N GLN A 124 10.58 -9.19 -4.05
CA GLN A 124 10.90 -9.76 -2.76
C GLN A 124 10.79 -8.74 -1.62
N ARG A 125 11.30 -7.50 -1.81
CA ARG A 125 11.13 -6.43 -0.82
C ARG A 125 9.65 -6.07 -0.59
N LEU A 126 8.83 -6.11 -1.63
CA LEU A 126 7.38 -5.91 -1.50
C LEU A 126 6.70 -7.05 -0.74
N ILE A 127 7.13 -8.31 -0.92
CA ILE A 127 6.64 -9.44 -0.12
C ILE A 127 6.93 -9.20 1.37
N GLU A 128 8.17 -8.82 1.70
CA GLU A 128 8.59 -8.53 3.07
C GLU A 128 7.81 -7.36 3.66
N PHE A 129 7.56 -6.33 2.86
CA PHE A 129 6.75 -5.19 3.23
C PHE A 129 5.29 -5.59 3.53
N TRP A 130 4.64 -6.39 2.68
CA TRP A 130 3.28 -6.90 2.93
C TRP A 130 3.21 -7.77 4.19
N ALA A 131 4.23 -8.62 4.39
CA ALA A 131 4.33 -9.44 5.60
C ALA A 131 4.51 -8.58 6.86
N THR A 132 5.31 -7.51 6.76
CA THR A 132 5.50 -6.55 7.86
C THR A 132 4.18 -5.85 8.19
N ARG A 133 3.42 -5.39 7.19
CA ARG A 133 2.07 -4.82 7.42
C ARG A 133 1.15 -5.80 8.12
N HIS A 134 1.16 -7.09 7.75
CA HIS A 134 0.40 -8.13 8.47
C HIS A 134 0.74 -8.15 9.96
N VAL A 135 2.04 -8.16 10.30
CA VAL A 135 2.51 -8.19 11.69
C VAL A 135 1.99 -6.98 12.49
N PHE A 136 2.06 -5.78 11.93
CA PHE A 136 1.57 -4.58 12.63
C PHE A 136 0.05 -4.50 12.72
N THR A 137 -0.68 -4.77 11.64
CA THR A 137 -2.14 -4.65 11.64
C THR A 137 -2.83 -5.77 12.43
N HIS A 138 -2.28 -6.99 12.42
CA HIS A 138 -2.96 -8.16 12.98
C HIS A 138 -2.34 -8.73 14.25
N ASN A 139 -1.06 -8.44 14.52
CA ASN A 139 -0.37 -9.00 15.69
C ASN A 139 0.34 -7.94 16.53
N ASP A 140 -0.11 -6.68 16.44
CA ASP A 140 0.44 -5.54 17.19
C ASP A 140 1.99 -5.45 17.08
N GLY A 141 2.53 -5.74 15.90
CA GLY A 141 3.96 -5.67 15.65
C GLY A 141 4.76 -6.89 16.14
N LEU A 142 4.12 -7.91 16.71
CA LEU A 142 4.78 -9.15 17.12
C LEU A 142 4.88 -10.12 15.94
N VAL A 143 6.05 -10.72 15.74
CA VAL A 143 6.27 -11.72 14.70
C VAL A 143 5.47 -13.00 14.99
N ASP A 144 4.80 -13.53 13.97
CA ASP A 144 4.13 -14.83 14.00
C ASP A 144 4.70 -15.78 12.93
N ASP A 145 4.23 -17.03 12.94
CA ASP A 145 4.63 -18.03 11.94
C ASP A 145 4.23 -17.60 10.51
N LYS A 146 3.13 -16.84 10.35
CA LYS A 146 2.69 -16.36 9.03
C LYS A 146 3.72 -15.42 8.42
N PHE A 147 4.30 -14.53 9.22
CA PHE A 147 5.39 -13.67 8.79
C PHE A 147 6.62 -14.47 8.36
N LEU A 148 7.10 -15.40 9.21
CA LEU A 148 8.32 -16.18 8.90
C LEU A 148 8.13 -17.11 7.70
N ASN A 149 6.93 -17.63 7.47
CA ASN A 149 6.61 -18.39 6.26
C ASN A 149 6.67 -17.53 4.98
N LYS A 150 6.39 -16.22 5.08
CA LYS A 150 6.50 -15.28 3.95
C LYS A 150 7.90 -14.70 3.79
N VAL A 151 8.65 -14.60 4.88
CA VAL A 151 10.01 -14.05 4.92
C VAL A 151 10.97 -15.05 5.58
N PRO A 152 11.28 -16.17 4.90
CA PRO A 152 12.10 -17.24 5.49
C PRO A 152 13.55 -16.84 5.72
N SER A 153 14.02 -15.79 5.04
CA SER A 153 15.34 -15.17 5.25
C SER A 153 15.42 -14.28 6.50
N SER A 154 14.30 -14.02 7.18
CA SER A 154 14.29 -13.17 8.37
C SER A 154 15.07 -13.82 9.51
N THR A 155 15.88 -13.02 10.19
CA THR A 155 16.59 -13.43 11.41
C THR A 155 15.75 -13.23 12.68
N THR A 156 14.53 -12.72 12.54
CA THR A 156 13.61 -12.48 13.66
C THR A 156 12.97 -13.77 14.16
N ARG A 157 12.44 -13.75 15.38
CA ARG A 157 11.81 -14.91 16.03
C ARG A 157 10.34 -14.64 16.33
N VAL A 158 9.54 -15.69 16.37
CA VAL A 158 8.14 -15.62 16.83
C VAL A 158 8.07 -14.95 18.21
N GLY A 159 7.14 -14.00 18.36
CA GLY A 159 6.97 -13.18 19.57
C GLY A 159 7.92 -11.99 19.68
N GLN A 160 8.92 -11.86 18.81
CA GLN A 160 9.76 -10.66 18.76
C GLN A 160 8.95 -9.49 18.16
N ARG A 161 9.10 -8.29 18.73
CA ARG A 161 8.52 -7.07 18.14
C ARG A 161 9.38 -6.60 16.97
N LEU A 162 8.76 -6.40 15.80
CA LEU A 162 9.41 -5.77 14.66
C LEU A 162 9.59 -4.27 14.90
N THR A 163 10.67 -3.72 14.35
CA THR A 163 10.94 -2.28 14.34
C THR A 163 10.88 -1.78 12.90
N ILE A 164 10.09 -0.74 12.65
CA ILE A 164 10.10 -0.01 11.39
C ILE A 164 10.99 1.21 11.55
N THR A 165 11.74 1.55 10.50
CA THR A 165 12.56 2.74 10.41
C THR A 165 12.04 3.63 9.28
N GLU A 166 12.45 4.90 9.25
CA GLU A 166 12.17 5.76 8.11
C GLU A 166 12.71 5.17 6.81
N GLU A 167 13.91 4.60 6.83
CA GLU A 167 14.52 3.96 5.66
C GLU A 167 13.63 2.85 5.08
N HIS A 168 13.03 2.00 5.94
CA HIS A 168 12.07 1.00 5.50
C HIS A 168 10.86 1.65 4.79
N CYS A 169 10.31 2.74 5.34
CA CYS A 169 9.21 3.45 4.72
C CYS A 169 9.60 4.08 3.37
N ARG A 170 10.80 4.66 3.26
CA ARG A 170 11.31 5.24 2.01
C ARG A 170 11.46 4.17 0.93
N GLN A 171 12.04 3.01 1.29
CA GLN A 171 12.16 1.88 0.38
C GLN A 171 10.79 1.35 -0.06
N ALA A 172 9.85 1.22 0.88
CA ALA A 172 8.48 0.80 0.58
C ALA A 172 7.76 1.77 -0.36
N ILE A 173 7.94 3.08 -0.19
CA ILE A 173 7.42 4.12 -1.10
C ILE A 173 7.97 3.91 -2.52
N THR A 174 9.29 3.78 -2.67
CA THR A 174 9.93 3.59 -3.98
C THR A 174 9.45 2.33 -4.67
N ASP A 175 9.39 1.21 -3.94
CA ASP A 175 8.98 -0.07 -4.52
C ASP A 175 7.47 -0.08 -4.85
N THR A 176 6.65 0.58 -4.03
CA THR A 176 5.22 0.77 -4.28
C THR A 176 4.96 1.65 -5.49
N ASP A 177 5.75 2.72 -5.71
CA ASP A 177 5.63 3.57 -6.90
C ASP A 177 5.93 2.77 -8.17
N ALA A 178 6.99 1.97 -8.16
CA ALA A 178 7.33 1.10 -9.28
C ALA A 178 6.21 0.09 -9.59
N LEU A 179 5.63 -0.55 -8.56
CA LEU A 179 4.48 -1.45 -8.74
C LEU A 179 3.26 -0.70 -9.31
N CYS A 180 2.97 0.50 -8.80
CA CYS A 180 1.85 1.30 -9.29
C CYS A 180 2.03 1.72 -10.75
N ARG A 181 3.25 2.05 -11.17
CA ARG A 181 3.56 2.33 -12.58
C ARG A 181 3.38 1.10 -13.46
N ALA A 182 3.87 -0.06 -13.02
CA ALA A 182 3.69 -1.31 -13.75
C ALA A 182 2.21 -1.69 -13.90
N LEU A 183 1.42 -1.57 -12.83
CA LEU A 183 -0.04 -1.74 -12.88
C LEU A 183 -0.71 -0.75 -13.85
N GLY A 184 -0.31 0.52 -13.81
CA GLY A 184 -0.83 1.55 -14.72
C GLY A 184 -0.45 1.35 -16.19
N ALA A 185 0.64 0.63 -16.48
CA ALA A 185 1.04 0.31 -17.85
C ALA A 185 0.17 -0.79 -18.47
N LEU A 186 -0.44 -1.68 -17.67
CA LEU A 186 -1.30 -2.77 -18.16
C LEU A 186 -2.59 -2.28 -18.85
N ILE A 187 -2.97 -1.01 -18.65
CA ILE A 187 -4.15 -0.38 -19.27
C ILE A 187 -3.83 0.39 -20.55
N THR A 188 -2.54 0.53 -20.91
CA THR A 188 -2.11 1.23 -22.12
C THR A 188 -1.75 0.17 -23.17
N PRO A 189 -2.49 0.08 -24.29
CA PRO A 189 -2.20 -0.88 -25.36
C PRO A 189 -0.86 -0.58 -26.05
#